data_AF-A0A6L7PXQ7-F1
#
_entry.id   AF-A0A6L7PXQ7-F1
#
_cell.length_a   1.000
_cell.length_b   1.000
_cell.length_c   1.000
_cell.angle_alpha   90.00
_cell.angle_beta   90.00
_cell.angle_gamma   90.00
#
_symmetry.space_group_name_H-M   'P 1'
#
loop_
_entity.id
_entity.type
_entity.pdbx_description
1 polymer ?
#
loop_
_entity_poly.entity_id
_entity_poly.type
_entity_poly.pdbx_seq_one_letter_code
_entity_poly.pdbx_strand_id
1 'polypeptide(L)'
;MDGLTTRLKTWFPSAPWARPWPPAKDDGATTDPALPPVGHLVNLPGGLAGSQGIGYDYVLGSGGLYVQSESAHLTARIPAAPAAVRGLAPVTEKVTLHHGPIPAHVFELGLSWMRSDPDTERFFAVGWDGNAYRLVVPPQAGTATSLTYRSPGRVVAEFHSHGKHAAFFSVTDDRDEQGFRIYGVVGRLRDPRPELALRLGVYGHFAPLRWAQVFDGPPSPALRLSGPGTATTLTNLHTRR
;
A
#
# COMPACT_ATOMS: atom_id res chain seq x y z
N MET A 1 -6.06 40.91 -44.74
CA MET A 1 -7.06 40.10 -44.00
C MET A 1 -6.43 38.74 -43.80
N ASP A 2 -5.60 38.62 -42.77
CA ASP A 2 -4.82 37.41 -42.51
C ASP A 2 -5.42 36.66 -41.32
N GLY A 3 -5.86 35.43 -41.59
CA GLY A 3 -6.46 34.53 -40.62
C GLY A 3 -5.40 33.94 -39.69
N LEU A 4 -5.45 34.32 -38.42
CA LEU A 4 -4.71 33.68 -37.34
C LEU A 4 -5.28 32.29 -37.07
N THR A 5 -4.56 31.26 -37.51
CA THR A 5 -4.80 29.87 -37.11
C THR A 5 -3.96 29.57 -35.87
N THR A 6 -4.56 29.64 -34.68
CA THR A 6 -3.88 29.29 -33.42
C THR A 6 -3.77 27.78 -33.31
N ARG A 7 -2.57 27.23 -33.57
CA ARG A 7 -2.26 25.82 -33.26
C ARG A 7 -2.22 25.63 -31.73
N LEU A 8 -3.12 24.81 -31.20
CA LEU A 8 -3.02 24.29 -29.83
C LEU A 8 -1.75 23.42 -29.72
N LYS A 9 -0.79 23.90 -28.94
CA LYS A 9 0.42 23.15 -28.55
C LYS A 9 -0.01 22.09 -27.53
N THR A 10 -0.25 20.86 -27.98
CA THR A 10 -0.41 19.70 -27.09
C THR A 10 0.91 19.45 -26.37
N TRP A 11 0.95 19.80 -25.08
CA TRP A 11 2.05 19.45 -24.18
C TRP A 11 1.64 18.16 -23.45
N PHE A 12 1.83 17.00 -24.08
CA PHE A 12 1.83 15.73 -23.37
C PHE A 12 3.29 15.39 -23.05
N PRO A 13 3.76 15.51 -21.80
CA PRO A 13 4.99 14.82 -21.43
C PRO A 13 4.72 13.33 -21.58
N SER A 14 5.63 12.61 -22.23
CA SER A 14 5.59 11.16 -22.39
C SER A 14 5.36 10.51 -21.02
N ALA A 15 4.19 9.92 -20.84
CA ALA A 15 3.75 9.30 -19.60
C ALA A 15 4.57 8.02 -19.30
N PRO A 16 5.35 7.96 -18.21
CA PRO A 16 6.12 6.77 -17.84
C PRO A 16 5.26 5.58 -17.35
N TRP A 17 3.94 5.75 -17.21
CA TRP A 17 3.01 4.71 -16.76
C TRP A 17 2.44 3.81 -17.87
N ALA A 18 2.77 4.08 -19.14
CA ALA A 18 2.39 3.23 -20.26
C ALA A 18 3.27 1.96 -20.31
N ARG A 19 3.06 1.02 -19.39
CA ARG A 19 3.62 -0.34 -19.49
C ARG A 19 2.48 -1.35 -19.69
N PRO A 20 2.52 -2.18 -20.76
CA PRO A 20 1.54 -3.24 -20.96
C PRO A 20 1.61 -4.28 -19.83
N TRP A 21 0.46 -4.86 -19.51
CA TRP A 21 0.34 -6.08 -18.71
C TRP A 21 1.12 -7.24 -19.37
N PRO A 22 1.75 -8.15 -18.60
CA PRO A 22 2.39 -9.33 -19.18
C PRO A 22 1.37 -10.17 -19.96
N PRO A 23 1.69 -10.68 -21.16
CA PRO A 23 0.72 -11.36 -22.00
C PRO A 23 0.14 -12.59 -21.30
N ALA A 24 -1.19 -12.73 -21.35
CA ALA A 24 -1.87 -13.96 -20.97
C ALA A 24 -1.41 -15.09 -21.91
N LYS A 25 -1.17 -16.28 -21.38
CA LYS A 25 -0.97 -17.47 -22.21
C LYS A 25 -2.36 -17.93 -22.67
N ASP A 26 -2.59 -17.96 -23.98
CA ASP A 26 -3.83 -18.43 -24.61
C ASP A 26 -4.12 -19.89 -24.23
N ASP A 27 -5.26 -20.15 -23.60
CA ASP A 27 -5.76 -21.49 -23.28
C ASP A 27 -7.18 -21.80 -23.84
N GLY A 28 -7.68 -20.98 -24.77
CA GLY A 28 -8.76 -21.41 -25.67
C GLY A 28 -10.11 -21.71 -25.01
N ALA A 29 -10.51 -20.97 -23.98
CA ALA A 29 -11.85 -21.07 -23.39
C ALA A 29 -12.76 -19.92 -23.86
N THR A 30 -13.97 -20.27 -24.31
CA THR A 30 -15.07 -19.35 -24.64
C THR A 30 -15.42 -18.47 -23.44
N THR A 31 -15.24 -17.15 -23.57
CA THR A 31 -15.30 -16.17 -22.47
C THR A 31 -16.71 -15.61 -22.26
N ASP A 32 -17.34 -15.97 -21.14
CA ASP A 32 -17.94 -14.95 -20.26
C ASP A 32 -16.92 -13.81 -20.13
N PRO A 33 -17.22 -12.52 -20.36
CA PRO A 33 -16.18 -11.51 -20.31
C PRO A 33 -15.66 -11.41 -18.89
N ALA A 34 -14.59 -12.16 -18.61
CA ALA A 34 -13.81 -12.08 -17.41
C ALA A 34 -13.52 -10.60 -17.18
N LEU A 35 -13.85 -10.11 -15.98
CA LEU A 35 -13.70 -8.71 -15.63
C LEU A 35 -12.31 -8.18 -16.05
N PRO A 36 -12.20 -6.93 -16.53
CA PRO A 36 -10.91 -6.38 -16.90
C PRO A 36 -9.96 -6.34 -15.70
N PRO A 37 -8.63 -6.23 -15.89
CA PRO A 37 -7.71 -6.08 -14.77
C PRO A 37 -7.99 -4.83 -13.92
N VAL A 38 -8.45 -3.75 -14.55
CA VAL A 38 -8.71 -2.45 -13.92
C VAL A 38 -10.13 -1.98 -14.21
N GLY A 39 -10.86 -1.65 -13.16
CA GLY A 39 -12.20 -1.05 -13.22
C GLY A 39 -12.15 0.47 -13.23
N HIS A 40 -13.24 1.08 -13.69
CA HIS A 40 -13.40 2.52 -13.75
C HIS A 40 -14.81 2.87 -13.26
N LEU A 41 -14.85 3.56 -12.13
CA LEU A 41 -16.07 3.93 -11.43
C LEU A 41 -16.14 5.44 -11.25
N VAL A 42 -17.36 5.95 -11.21
CA VAL A 42 -17.69 7.34 -10.91
C VAL A 42 -18.63 7.35 -9.71
N ASN A 43 -18.31 8.15 -8.70
CA ASN A 43 -19.13 8.30 -7.51
C ASN A 43 -20.16 9.42 -7.73
N LEU A 44 -21.35 9.04 -8.19
CA LEU A 44 -22.48 9.94 -8.39
C LEU A 44 -23.22 10.17 -7.05
N PRO A 45 -24.06 11.22 -6.93
CA PRO A 45 -24.92 11.39 -5.76
C PRO A 45 -25.81 10.19 -5.43
N GLY A 46 -26.18 9.38 -6.44
CA GLY A 46 -26.96 8.15 -6.28
C GLY A 46 -26.15 6.88 -6.03
N GLY A 47 -24.82 6.96 -5.96
CA GLY A 47 -23.93 5.82 -5.74
C GLY A 47 -22.86 5.63 -6.83
N LEU A 48 -22.11 4.54 -6.72
CA LEU A 48 -21.07 4.18 -7.69
C LEU A 48 -21.69 3.67 -8.99
N ALA A 49 -21.19 4.16 -10.13
CA ALA A 49 -21.55 3.70 -11.46
C ALA A 49 -20.28 3.40 -12.28
N GLY A 50 -20.32 2.36 -13.12
CA GLY A 50 -19.21 1.97 -14.00
C GLY A 50 -18.96 0.46 -14.00
N SER A 51 -17.75 0.06 -14.37
CA SER A 51 -17.33 -1.34 -14.40
C SER A 51 -16.23 -1.61 -13.37
N GLN A 52 -16.28 -2.79 -12.77
CA GLN A 52 -15.27 -3.24 -11.81
C GLN A 52 -14.15 -4.01 -12.51
N GLY A 53 -12.97 -4.00 -11.90
CA GLY A 53 -11.83 -4.80 -12.31
C GLY A 53 -11.52 -5.93 -11.32
N ILE A 54 -10.71 -6.89 -11.76
CA ILE A 54 -10.26 -8.01 -10.93
C ILE A 54 -9.20 -7.56 -9.91
N GLY A 55 -8.33 -6.62 -10.28
CA GLY A 55 -7.26 -6.14 -9.41
C GLY A 55 -7.69 -4.95 -8.56
N TYR A 56 -8.02 -3.84 -9.22
CA TYR A 56 -8.42 -2.61 -8.55
C TYR A 56 -9.34 -1.77 -9.46
N ASP A 57 -10.05 -0.82 -8.86
CA ASP A 57 -10.83 0.18 -9.58
C ASP A 57 -10.24 1.57 -9.37
N TYR A 58 -10.23 2.36 -10.42
CA TYR A 58 -10.21 3.81 -10.29
C TYR A 58 -11.59 4.33 -9.95
N VAL A 59 -11.69 5.21 -8.96
CA VAL A 59 -12.94 5.86 -8.56
C VAL A 59 -12.79 7.37 -8.68
N LEU A 60 -13.53 7.98 -9.59
CA LEU A 60 -13.60 9.44 -9.71
C LEU A 60 -14.70 9.98 -8.79
N GLY A 61 -14.33 10.88 -7.89
CA GLY A 61 -15.25 11.60 -7.00
C GLY A 61 -15.04 13.11 -7.08
N SER A 62 -15.78 13.87 -6.27
CA SER A 62 -15.67 15.34 -6.26
C SER A 62 -14.30 15.86 -5.83
N GLY A 63 -13.55 15.08 -5.04
CA GLY A 63 -12.20 15.41 -4.58
C GLY A 63 -11.07 14.89 -5.48
N GLY A 64 -11.39 14.15 -6.55
CA GLY A 64 -10.42 13.68 -7.53
C GLY A 64 -10.49 12.18 -7.78
N LEU A 65 -9.37 11.61 -8.21
CA LEU A 65 -9.20 10.21 -8.52
C LEU A 65 -8.70 9.44 -7.30
N TYR A 66 -9.34 8.31 -7.03
CA TYR A 66 -8.96 7.36 -5.99
C TYR A 66 -8.68 6.01 -6.64
N VAL A 67 -7.89 5.18 -5.98
CA VAL A 67 -7.74 3.76 -6.30
C VAL A 67 -8.34 2.94 -5.17
N GLN A 68 -9.15 1.94 -5.50
CA GLN A 68 -9.70 0.99 -4.54
C GLN A 68 -9.41 -0.46 -4.92
N SER A 69 -9.21 -1.31 -3.94
CA SER A 69 -9.06 -2.75 -4.13
C SER A 69 -9.59 -3.50 -2.92
N GLU A 70 -9.96 -4.75 -3.14
CA GLU A 70 -10.47 -5.66 -2.12
C GLU A 70 -9.85 -7.05 -2.29
N SER A 71 -9.54 -7.68 -1.17
CA SER A 71 -9.00 -9.02 -1.08
C SER A 71 -9.61 -9.75 0.11
N ALA A 72 -9.23 -11.02 0.29
CA ALA A 72 -9.61 -11.79 1.47
C ALA A 72 -9.07 -11.20 2.80
N HIS A 73 -8.09 -10.29 2.77
CA HIS A 73 -7.43 -9.79 3.98
C HIS A 73 -7.66 -8.30 4.23
N LEU A 74 -7.81 -7.51 3.18
CA LEU A 74 -7.98 -6.07 3.29
C LEU A 74 -8.87 -5.49 2.18
N THR A 75 -9.56 -4.41 2.52
CA THR A 75 -10.15 -3.46 1.57
C THR A 75 -9.48 -2.12 1.77
N ALA A 76 -9.15 -1.44 0.67
CA ALA A 76 -8.64 -0.10 0.73
C ALA A 76 -9.17 0.79 -0.39
N ARG A 77 -9.22 2.08 -0.10
CA ARG A 77 -9.44 3.17 -1.02
C ARG A 77 -8.55 4.34 -0.62
N ILE A 78 -7.61 4.69 -1.49
CA ILE A 78 -6.62 5.75 -1.24
C ILE A 78 -6.66 6.79 -2.37
N PRO A 79 -6.30 8.06 -2.10
CA PRO A 79 -6.23 9.07 -3.14
C PRO A 79 -5.10 8.74 -4.12
N ALA A 80 -5.38 8.87 -5.43
CA ALA A 80 -4.41 8.68 -6.50
C ALA A 80 -4.02 10.02 -7.14
N ALA A 81 -5.00 10.91 -7.37
CA ALA A 81 -4.74 12.26 -7.86
C ALA A 81 -5.83 13.23 -7.39
N PRO A 82 -5.50 14.31 -6.67
CA PRO A 82 -6.48 15.29 -6.23
C PRO A 82 -6.98 16.13 -7.41
N ALA A 83 -8.29 16.35 -7.50
CA ALA A 83 -8.90 17.26 -8.48
C ALA A 83 -10.30 17.68 -8.03
N ALA A 84 -10.64 18.96 -8.15
CA ALA A 84 -12.01 19.41 -7.90
C ALA A 84 -12.91 19.06 -9.10
N VAL A 85 -13.84 18.11 -8.92
CA VAL A 85 -14.76 17.66 -9.98
C VAL A 85 -16.20 18.02 -9.60
N ARG A 86 -16.81 18.93 -10.36
CA ARG A 86 -18.18 19.39 -10.10
C ARG A 86 -19.20 18.31 -10.45
N GLY A 87 -20.26 18.20 -9.64
CA GLY A 87 -21.40 17.31 -9.89
C GLY A 87 -21.24 15.86 -9.39
N LEU A 88 -20.08 15.50 -8.85
CA LEU A 88 -19.85 14.18 -8.24
C LEU A 88 -20.00 14.22 -6.71
N ALA A 89 -20.19 13.05 -6.10
CA ALA A 89 -20.20 12.87 -4.67
C ALA A 89 -18.76 12.71 -4.11
N PRO A 90 -18.51 13.12 -2.85
CA PRO A 90 -17.21 12.90 -2.22
C PRO A 90 -16.94 11.41 -2.02
N VAL A 91 -15.68 11.03 -2.19
CA VAL A 91 -15.23 9.65 -2.00
C VAL A 91 -14.49 9.58 -0.68
N THR A 92 -14.91 8.66 0.20
CA THR A 92 -14.27 8.44 1.50
C THR A 92 -13.10 7.48 1.35
N GLU A 93 -11.93 7.90 1.84
CA GLU A 93 -10.76 7.04 2.01
C GLU A 93 -11.06 5.92 3.01
N LYS A 94 -10.48 4.74 2.77
CA LYS A 94 -10.73 3.56 3.59
C LYS A 94 -9.48 2.69 3.62
N VAL A 95 -9.14 2.17 4.79
CA VAL A 95 -8.23 1.03 4.94
C VAL A 95 -8.83 0.16 6.02
N THR A 96 -9.11 -1.10 5.70
CA THR A 96 -9.77 -2.04 6.62
C THR A 96 -9.11 -3.39 6.51
N LEU A 97 -8.60 -3.91 7.63
CA LEU A 97 -8.14 -5.29 7.73
C LEU A 97 -9.34 -6.16 8.14
N HIS A 98 -9.66 -7.17 7.34
CA HIS A 98 -10.87 -7.98 7.53
C HIS A 98 -10.81 -8.90 8.75
N HIS A 99 -9.60 -9.22 9.21
CA HIS A 99 -9.37 -10.07 10.38
C HIS A 99 -9.04 -9.25 11.65
N GLY A 100 -9.36 -7.96 11.63
CA GLY A 100 -9.00 -7.00 12.67
C GLY A 100 -7.58 -6.45 12.50
N PRO A 101 -7.14 -5.53 13.38
CA PRO A 101 -5.76 -5.07 13.41
C PRO A 101 -4.78 -6.20 13.80
N ILE A 102 -3.55 -6.16 13.26
CA ILE A 102 -2.52 -7.16 13.57
C ILE A 102 -2.04 -6.95 15.02
N PRO A 103 -2.05 -7.97 15.90
CA PRO A 103 -1.52 -7.81 17.25
C PRO A 103 -0.06 -7.34 17.24
N ALA A 104 0.27 -6.27 17.98
CA ALA A 104 1.61 -5.68 18.01
C ALA A 104 2.74 -6.71 18.23
N HIS A 105 2.51 -7.71 19.09
CA HIS A 105 3.50 -8.74 19.39
C HIS A 105 3.92 -9.57 18.17
N VAL A 106 3.07 -9.70 17.14
CA VAL A 106 3.45 -10.40 15.89
C VAL A 106 4.56 -9.64 15.17
N PHE A 107 4.47 -8.31 15.12
CA PHE A 107 5.55 -7.46 14.62
C PHE A 107 6.78 -7.52 15.51
N GLU A 108 6.63 -7.45 16.83
CA GLU A 108 7.77 -7.49 17.77
C GLU A 108 8.57 -8.81 17.67
N LEU A 109 7.89 -9.93 17.41
CA LEU A 109 8.54 -11.22 17.11
C LEU A 109 9.35 -11.14 15.81
N GLY A 110 8.78 -10.58 14.75
CA GLY A 110 9.48 -10.35 13.48
C GLY A 110 10.68 -9.40 13.62
N LEU A 111 10.53 -8.33 14.39
CA LEU A 111 11.60 -7.39 14.72
C LEU A 111 12.73 -8.10 15.49
N SER A 112 12.39 -8.90 16.49
CA SER A 112 13.38 -9.68 17.26
C SER A 112 14.16 -10.64 16.36
N TRP A 113 13.47 -11.28 15.42
CA TRP A 113 14.09 -12.14 14.41
C TRP A 113 15.03 -11.35 13.48
N MET A 114 14.62 -10.19 12.96
CA MET A 114 15.51 -9.32 12.18
C MET A 114 16.75 -8.90 12.98
N ARG A 115 16.59 -8.53 14.25
CA ARG A 115 17.70 -8.10 15.13
C ARG A 115 18.71 -9.18 15.49
N SER A 116 18.38 -10.46 15.29
CA SER A 116 19.34 -11.55 15.54
C SER A 116 20.50 -11.58 14.53
N ASP A 117 20.41 -10.82 13.44
CA ASP A 117 21.49 -10.61 12.47
C ASP A 117 21.27 -9.26 11.77
N PRO A 118 21.62 -8.16 12.44
CA PRO A 118 21.27 -6.82 12.01
C PRO A 118 22.13 -6.29 10.84
N ASP A 119 23.13 -7.06 10.40
CA ASP A 119 24.00 -6.70 9.28
C ASP A 119 23.52 -7.26 7.94
N THR A 120 22.58 -8.19 7.98
CA THR A 120 22.00 -8.83 6.80
C THR A 120 20.57 -8.33 6.61
N GLU A 121 20.21 -7.93 5.40
CA GLU A 121 18.82 -7.66 5.07
C GLU A 121 18.00 -8.94 5.26
N ARG A 122 16.86 -8.78 5.92
CA ARG A 122 15.98 -9.87 6.33
C ARG A 122 14.54 -9.52 6.00
N PHE A 123 13.73 -10.54 5.74
CA PHE A 123 12.33 -10.42 5.42
C PHE A 123 11.46 -11.37 6.23
N PHE A 124 10.34 -10.84 6.70
CA PHE A 124 9.23 -11.65 7.18
C PHE A 124 7.91 -11.12 6.61
N ALA A 125 6.91 -11.98 6.58
CA ALA A 125 5.55 -11.61 6.27
C ALA A 125 4.63 -11.93 7.43
N VAL A 126 3.43 -11.35 7.40
CA VAL A 126 2.34 -11.66 8.31
C VAL A 126 1.20 -12.29 7.51
N GLY A 127 0.96 -13.58 7.77
CA GLY A 127 -0.14 -14.33 7.17
C GLY A 127 -1.34 -14.44 8.12
N TRP A 128 -2.47 -14.88 7.58
CA TRP A 128 -3.66 -15.27 8.35
C TRP A 128 -3.89 -16.78 8.18
N ASP A 129 -3.98 -17.54 9.27
CA ASP A 129 -4.15 -19.00 9.23
C ASP A 129 -5.61 -19.47 9.29
N GLY A 130 -6.57 -18.54 9.30
CA GLY A 130 -7.99 -18.82 9.51
C GLY A 130 -8.48 -18.45 10.91
N ASN A 131 -7.57 -18.33 11.88
CA ASN A 131 -7.90 -18.02 13.28
C ASN A 131 -7.02 -16.92 13.89
N ALA A 132 -5.75 -16.81 13.49
CA ALA A 132 -4.83 -15.83 14.02
C ALA A 132 -3.83 -15.34 12.98
N TYR A 133 -3.26 -14.17 13.25
CA TYR A 133 -2.10 -13.66 12.54
C TYR A 133 -0.85 -14.47 12.89
N ARG A 134 -0.05 -14.82 11.88
CA ARG A 134 1.18 -15.61 12.03
C ARG A 134 2.36 -14.94 11.34
N LEU A 135 3.51 -14.99 12.00
CA LEU A 135 4.79 -14.65 11.39
C LEU A 135 5.17 -15.74 10.37
N VAL A 136 5.49 -15.34 9.15
CA VAL A 136 5.93 -16.23 8.08
C VAL A 136 7.31 -15.78 7.63
N VAL A 137 8.31 -16.65 7.78
CA VAL A 137 9.67 -16.41 7.31
C VAL A 137 9.95 -17.36 6.15
N PRO A 138 9.87 -16.90 4.88
CA PRO A 138 10.15 -17.76 3.75
C PRO A 138 11.67 -18.07 3.66
N PRO A 139 12.04 -19.14 2.93
CA PRO A 139 13.42 -19.32 2.50
C PRO A 139 13.92 -18.07 1.76
N GLN A 140 15.08 -17.57 2.20
CA GLN A 140 15.64 -16.32 1.74
C GLN A 140 17.17 -16.31 1.88
N ALA A 141 17.81 -15.47 1.08
CA ALA A 141 19.23 -15.19 1.14
C ALA A 141 19.43 -13.66 1.11
N GLY A 142 19.92 -13.11 2.21
CA GLY A 142 20.22 -11.68 2.35
C GLY A 142 21.71 -11.40 2.25
N THR A 143 22.03 -10.19 1.84
CA THR A 143 23.33 -9.54 2.01
C THR A 143 23.12 -8.24 2.80
N ALA A 144 24.16 -7.44 2.98
CA ALA A 144 24.02 -6.15 3.66
C ALA A 144 23.15 -5.12 2.93
N THR A 145 22.87 -5.32 1.63
CA THR A 145 22.20 -4.33 0.77
C THR A 145 21.24 -4.95 -0.25
N SER A 146 20.98 -6.24 -0.15
CA SER A 146 20.06 -6.92 -1.04
C SER A 146 19.48 -8.16 -0.39
N LEU A 147 18.29 -8.52 -0.84
CA LEU A 147 17.59 -9.69 -0.36
C LEU A 147 16.95 -10.43 -1.54
N THR A 148 17.14 -11.74 -1.58
CA THR A 148 16.38 -12.63 -2.46
C THR A 148 15.51 -13.55 -1.61
N TYR A 149 14.22 -13.61 -1.91
CA TYR A 149 13.27 -14.47 -1.19
C TYR A 149 12.17 -14.95 -2.14
N ARG A 150 11.53 -16.06 -1.77
CA ARG A 150 10.29 -16.49 -2.43
C ARG A 150 9.11 -15.88 -1.69
N SER A 151 8.36 -14.99 -2.32
CA SER A 151 7.18 -14.39 -1.69
C SER A 151 6.22 -15.51 -1.24
N PRO A 152 5.73 -15.48 0.02
CA PRO A 152 4.83 -16.48 0.55
C PRO A 152 3.40 -16.40 -0.03
N GLY A 153 3.14 -15.50 -0.99
CA GLY A 153 1.88 -15.42 -1.70
C GLY A 153 0.85 -14.54 -0.97
N ARG A 154 -0.31 -15.11 -0.63
CA ARG A 154 -1.44 -14.37 -0.02
C ARG A 154 -1.18 -14.06 1.44
N VAL A 155 -0.41 -13.00 1.70
CA VAL A 155 -0.13 -12.46 3.04
C VAL A 155 -0.78 -11.09 3.24
N VAL A 156 -0.97 -10.70 4.49
CA VAL A 156 -1.59 -9.43 4.88
C VAL A 156 -0.56 -8.29 4.82
N ALA A 157 0.65 -8.56 5.29
CA ALA A 157 1.74 -7.59 5.35
C ALA A 157 3.09 -8.24 5.04
N GLU A 158 4.01 -7.47 4.48
CA GLU A 158 5.40 -7.85 4.21
C GLU A 158 6.34 -6.82 4.82
N PHE A 159 7.44 -7.29 5.40
CA PHE A 159 8.43 -6.45 6.06
C PHE A 159 9.83 -6.87 5.65
N HIS A 160 10.66 -5.93 5.21
CA HIS A 160 12.09 -6.13 5.07
C HIS A 160 12.89 -5.14 5.93
N SER A 161 14.15 -5.46 6.15
CA SER A 161 15.05 -4.63 6.93
C SER A 161 16.14 -3.98 6.09
N HIS A 162 16.50 -2.75 6.43
CA HIS A 162 17.64 -2.01 5.88
C HIS A 162 18.92 -2.12 6.75
N GLY A 163 18.96 -3.07 7.69
CA GLY A 163 20.10 -3.26 8.58
C GLY A 163 20.46 -2.01 9.38
N LYS A 164 21.65 -1.44 9.13
CA LYS A 164 22.13 -0.20 9.77
C LYS A 164 21.52 1.09 9.19
N HIS A 165 20.88 1.03 8.02
CA HIS A 165 20.36 2.22 7.34
C HIS A 165 18.97 2.61 7.88
N ALA A 166 18.55 3.84 7.60
CA ALA A 166 17.25 4.36 8.04
C ALA A 166 16.07 3.61 7.38
N ALA A 167 14.90 3.65 8.02
CA ALA A 167 13.68 3.09 7.44
C ALA A 167 13.08 4.06 6.42
N PHE A 168 13.13 3.69 5.14
CA PHE A 168 12.50 4.42 4.04
C PHE A 168 12.21 3.46 2.88
N PHE A 169 11.27 3.81 1.99
CA PHE A 169 11.03 3.06 0.76
C PHE A 169 11.89 3.66 -0.37
N SER A 170 12.68 2.82 -1.01
CA SER A 170 13.52 3.16 -2.16
C SER A 170 12.78 2.95 -3.49
N VAL A 171 13.37 3.43 -4.59
CA VAL A 171 12.86 3.19 -5.95
C VAL A 171 12.83 1.69 -6.30
N THR A 172 13.75 0.90 -5.73
CA THR A 172 13.74 -0.55 -5.91
C THR A 172 12.55 -1.16 -5.18
N ASP A 173 12.28 -0.74 -3.95
CA ASP A 173 11.11 -1.19 -3.19
C ASP A 173 9.83 -0.80 -3.92
N ASP A 174 9.73 0.43 -4.43
CA ASP A 174 8.60 0.88 -5.24
C ASP A 174 8.36 -0.04 -6.44
N ARG A 175 9.41 -0.48 -7.13
CA ARG A 175 9.28 -1.35 -8.30
C ARG A 175 8.91 -2.78 -7.94
N ASP A 176 9.40 -3.28 -6.80
CA ASP A 176 9.28 -4.69 -6.44
C ASP A 176 8.01 -4.96 -5.59
N GLU A 177 7.53 -3.97 -4.84
CA GLU A 177 6.36 -4.05 -3.93
C GLU A 177 5.02 -3.71 -4.63
N GLN A 178 4.69 -4.45 -5.69
CA GLN A 178 3.51 -4.17 -6.54
C GLN A 178 2.22 -4.87 -6.08
N GLY A 179 2.21 -5.56 -4.94
CA GLY A 179 1.06 -6.31 -4.45
C GLY A 179 0.04 -5.43 -3.71
N PHE A 180 -1.21 -5.89 -3.67
CA PHE A 180 -2.20 -5.30 -2.77
C PHE A 180 -2.03 -5.87 -1.35
N ARG A 181 -1.27 -5.16 -0.52
CA ARG A 181 -0.93 -5.53 0.86
C ARG A 181 -0.30 -4.37 1.61
N ILE A 182 -0.04 -4.57 2.91
CA ILE A 182 0.71 -3.65 3.73
C ILE A 182 2.20 -3.95 3.59
N TYR A 183 3.03 -2.91 3.50
CA TYR A 183 4.48 -3.00 3.43
C TYR A 183 5.11 -2.24 4.59
N GLY A 184 6.22 -2.75 5.10
CA GLY A 184 7.00 -2.08 6.13
C GLY A 184 8.50 -2.24 5.95
N VAL A 185 9.24 -1.17 6.22
CA VAL A 185 10.70 -1.19 6.25
C VAL A 185 11.18 -0.99 7.66
N VAL A 186 12.04 -1.88 8.15
CA VAL A 186 12.69 -1.74 9.45
C VAL A 186 14.14 -1.30 9.27
N GLY A 187 14.49 -0.14 9.82
CA GLY A 187 15.83 0.42 9.75
C GLY A 187 16.51 0.46 11.11
N ARG A 188 17.82 0.75 11.10
CA ARG A 188 18.65 0.97 12.28
C ARG A 188 18.56 -0.16 13.31
N LEU A 189 18.67 -1.41 12.87
CA LEU A 189 18.48 -2.61 13.71
C LEU A 189 19.48 -2.72 14.87
N ARG A 190 20.67 -2.10 14.75
CA ARG A 190 21.67 -2.03 15.82
C ARG A 190 21.36 -0.97 16.87
N ASP A 191 20.52 0.01 16.55
CA ASP A 191 20.19 1.07 17.48
C ASP A 191 19.33 0.51 18.61
N PRO A 192 19.43 1.08 19.82
CA PRO A 192 18.48 0.78 20.90
C PRO A 192 17.03 1.04 20.49
N ARG A 193 16.84 1.95 19.53
CA ARG A 193 15.54 2.29 18.97
C ARG A 193 15.49 2.16 17.43
N PRO A 194 15.15 0.98 16.88
CA PRO A 194 15.01 0.80 15.43
C PRO A 194 13.88 1.67 14.87
N GLU A 195 13.93 1.92 13.57
CA GLU A 195 12.94 2.71 12.84
C GLU A 195 12.00 1.80 12.06
N LEU A 196 10.73 2.19 11.92
CA LEU A 196 9.73 1.50 11.11
C LEU A 196 9.01 2.51 10.21
N ALA A 197 9.06 2.30 8.89
CA ALA A 197 8.19 2.97 7.93
C ALA A 197 7.08 2.00 7.48
N LEU A 198 5.85 2.48 7.31
CA LEU A 198 4.70 1.69 6.87
C LEU A 198 4.02 2.34 5.66
N ARG A 199 3.58 1.52 4.72
CA ARG A 199 2.71 1.94 3.61
C ARG A 199 1.72 0.85 3.22
N LEU A 200 0.65 1.27 2.56
CA LEU A 200 -0.21 0.42 1.78
C LEU A 200 0.30 0.42 0.34
N GLY A 201 0.39 -0.74 -0.29
CA GLY A 201 0.50 -0.87 -1.74
C GLY A 201 -0.82 -1.30 -2.35
N VAL A 202 -1.19 -0.71 -3.48
CA VAL A 202 -2.35 -1.07 -4.32
C VAL A 202 -1.88 -1.08 -5.77
N TYR A 203 -1.28 -2.21 -6.22
CA TYR A 203 -0.84 -2.39 -7.61
C TYR A 203 0.03 -1.24 -8.15
N GLY A 204 1.01 -0.81 -7.36
CA GLY A 204 1.93 0.28 -7.69
C GLY A 204 1.49 1.67 -7.22
N HIS A 205 0.28 1.80 -6.67
CA HIS A 205 -0.12 3.00 -5.92
C HIS A 205 0.24 2.83 -4.45
N PHE A 206 0.85 3.84 -3.84
CA PHE A 206 1.32 3.77 -2.46
C PHE A 206 0.74 4.89 -1.60
N ALA A 207 0.34 4.55 -0.37
CA ALA A 207 -0.07 5.52 0.64
C ALA A 207 0.60 5.21 1.99
N PRO A 208 1.14 6.22 2.69
CA PRO A 208 1.74 5.99 4.01
C PRO A 208 0.66 5.52 5.01
N LEU A 209 1.04 4.61 5.90
CA LEU A 209 0.17 4.12 6.98
C LEU A 209 0.73 4.51 8.33
N ARG A 210 -0.16 4.81 9.27
CA ARG A 210 0.18 4.95 10.69
C ARG A 210 0.11 3.59 11.38
N TRP A 211 0.89 3.42 12.45
CA TRP A 211 0.86 2.22 13.28
C TRP A 211 -0.56 1.79 13.66
N ALA A 212 -1.37 2.72 14.18
CA ALA A 212 -2.74 2.44 14.63
C ALA A 212 -3.73 2.05 13.51
N GLN A 213 -3.34 2.17 12.22
CA GLN A 213 -4.14 1.67 11.11
C GLN A 213 -3.84 0.20 10.80
N VAL A 214 -2.72 -0.33 11.30
CA VAL A 214 -2.22 -1.67 10.98
C VAL A 214 -2.27 -2.57 12.21
N PHE A 215 -1.89 -2.05 13.38
CA PHE A 215 -1.63 -2.85 14.56
C PHE A 215 -2.58 -2.56 15.72
N ASP A 216 -2.84 -3.59 16.52
CA ASP A 216 -3.54 -3.51 17.79
C ASP A 216 -2.55 -3.26 18.93
N GLY A 217 -2.90 -2.32 19.80
CA GLY A 217 -2.04 -1.82 20.87
C GLY A 217 -1.01 -0.77 20.43
N PRO A 218 -0.37 -0.07 21.39
CA PRO A 218 0.66 0.92 21.09
C PRO A 218 1.95 0.25 20.58
N PRO A 219 2.77 0.95 19.77
CA PRO A 219 4.10 0.46 19.44
C PRO A 219 4.95 0.36 20.71
N SER A 220 5.93 -0.54 20.71
CA SER A 220 6.97 -0.54 21.74
C SER A 220 7.58 0.86 21.88
N PRO A 221 7.81 1.39 23.10
CA PRO A 221 8.51 2.66 23.31
C PRO A 221 9.95 2.66 22.76
N ALA A 222 10.48 1.48 22.47
CA ALA A 222 11.76 1.29 21.82
C ALA A 222 11.67 1.39 20.28
N LEU A 223 10.50 1.50 19.67
CA LEU A 223 10.33 1.63 18.23
C LEU A 223 10.14 3.09 17.82
N ARG A 224 10.88 3.57 16.81
CA ARG A 224 10.65 4.88 16.18
C ARG A 224 9.81 4.69 14.92
N LEU A 225 8.71 5.41 14.80
CA LEU A 225 7.91 5.41 13.58
C LEU A 225 8.42 6.49 12.61
N SER A 226 8.69 6.09 11.38
CA SER A 226 9.10 6.95 10.26
C SER A 226 7.90 7.23 9.35
N GLY A 227 7.75 8.47 8.87
CA GLY A 227 6.65 8.89 7.98
C GLY A 227 5.70 9.92 8.62
N PRO A 228 4.62 10.31 7.92
CA PRO A 228 3.67 11.31 8.41
C PRO A 228 2.90 10.78 9.63
N GLY A 229 3.43 11.06 10.83
CA GLY A 229 2.87 10.53 12.08
C GLY A 229 3.64 10.88 13.35
N THR A 230 4.38 11.99 13.38
CA THR A 230 4.91 12.60 14.62
C THR A 230 4.14 13.87 14.97
N ALA A 231 2.83 13.77 15.15
CA ALA A 231 2.07 14.80 15.84
C ALA A 231 0.87 14.16 16.55
N THR A 232 1.04 13.93 17.85
CA THR A 232 -0.07 13.84 18.81
C THR A 232 -0.79 15.18 18.79
N THR A 233 -1.88 15.28 18.05
CA THR A 233 -2.90 16.30 18.35
C THR A 233 -4.12 15.57 18.89
N LEU A 234 -4.06 15.26 20.19
CA LEU A 234 -5.25 15.19 21.02
C LEU A 234 -5.85 16.61 21.05
N THR A 235 -6.75 16.93 20.12
CA THR A 235 -7.73 17.99 20.40
C THR A 235 -8.97 17.32 20.95
N ASN A 236 -9.03 17.26 22.28
CA ASN A 236 -10.29 17.19 23.00
C ASN A 236 -11.16 18.36 22.52
N LEU A 237 -12.21 18.09 21.75
CA LEU A 237 -13.42 18.90 21.80
C LEU A 237 -14.52 18.05 22.42
N HIS A 238 -14.58 18.14 23.75
CA HIS A 238 -15.84 18.07 24.45
C HIS A 238 -15.98 19.30 25.34
N THR A 239 -17.13 19.95 25.18
CA THR A 239 -17.81 20.86 26.10
C THR A 239 -17.29 22.30 26.22
N ARG A 240 -18.05 23.24 25.65
CA ARG A 240 -18.74 24.28 26.43
C ARG A 240 -20.07 24.66 25.78
N ARG A 241 -21.14 24.36 26.54
CA ARG A 241 -22.49 24.96 26.61
C ARG A 241 -23.31 25.14 25.34
#